data_AF-A0A7K3BH76-F1
#
_entry.id   AF-A0A7K3BH76-F1
#
_cell.length_a   1.000
_cell.length_b   1.000
_cell.length_c   1.000
_cell.angle_alpha   90.00
_cell.angle_beta   90.00
_cell.angle_gamma   90.00
#
_symmetry.space_group_name_H-M   'P 1'
#
loop_
_entity.id
_entity.type
_entity.pdbx_description
1 polymer ?
#
loop_
_entity_poly.entity_id
_entity_poly.type
_entity_poly.pdbx_seq_one_letter_code
_entity_poly.pdbx_strand_id
1 'polypeptide(L)' 'MSSTPDPTNGPAAAPAPRAPREPAALVFDDPLDRQSSDDTDTGWGERPGQGGAGDLARFLDEKPPHHI' A
#
# COMPACT_ATOMS: atom_id res chain seq x y z
N MET A 1 -63.48 -9.55 -15.29
CA MET A 1 -62.29 -8.66 -15.22
C MET A 1 -61.72 -8.80 -13.82
N SER A 2 -60.60 -9.50 -13.66
CA SER A 2 -59.94 -9.78 -12.38
C SER A 2 -59.53 -8.49 -11.66
N SER A 3 -59.63 -8.48 -10.34
CA SER A 3 -58.99 -7.48 -9.50
C SER A 3 -58.50 -8.11 -8.22
N THR A 4 -57.19 -8.05 -8.01
CA THR A 4 -56.59 -7.99 -6.68
C THR A 4 -55.36 -7.09 -6.78
N PRO A 5 -55.31 -5.93 -6.09
CA PRO A 5 -54.06 -5.23 -5.87
C PRO A 5 -53.26 -5.95 -4.78
N ASP A 6 -51.96 -6.09 -5.04
CA ASP A 6 -50.97 -6.65 -4.12
C ASP A 6 -50.80 -5.73 -2.89
N PRO A 7 -50.98 -6.20 -1.65
CA PRO A 7 -50.92 -5.34 -0.47
C PRO A 7 -49.51 -5.23 0.14
N THR A 8 -48.44 -5.58 -0.57
CA THR A 8 -47.08 -5.53 -0.01
C THR A 8 -46.25 -4.34 -0.51
N ASN A 9 -46.76 -3.14 -0.33
CA ASN A 9 -45.89 -1.95 -0.27
C ASN A 9 -46.22 -1.16 1.00
N GLY A 10 -45.93 -1.78 2.14
CA GLY A 10 -45.84 -1.07 3.40
C GLY A 10 -44.64 -0.11 3.37
N PRO A 11 -44.67 1.00 4.12
CA PRO A 11 -43.61 1.98 4.10
C PRO A 11 -42.27 1.32 4.43
N ALA A 12 -41.28 1.50 3.56
CA ALA A 12 -39.90 1.11 3.84
C ALA A 12 -39.49 1.75 5.17
N ALA A 13 -39.21 0.90 6.17
CA ALA A 13 -38.75 1.36 7.47
C ALA A 13 -37.49 2.21 7.27
N ALA A 14 -37.52 3.44 7.79
CA ALA A 14 -36.36 4.31 7.77
C ALA A 14 -35.18 3.58 8.45
N PRO A 15 -33.95 3.67 7.90
CA PRO A 15 -32.80 3.04 8.52
C PRO A 15 -32.64 3.56 9.95
N ALA A 16 -32.40 2.63 10.88
CA ALA A 16 -32.18 2.98 12.28
C ALA A 16 -31.02 3.98 12.41
N PRO A 17 -31.09 4.92 13.37
CA PRO A 17 -30.00 5.86 13.61
C PRO A 17 -28.72 5.09 13.90
N ARG A 18 -27.65 5.41 13.16
CA ARG A 18 -26.34 4.80 13.36
C ARG A 18 -25.81 5.23 14.72
N ALA A 19 -25.34 4.26 15.51
CA ALA A 19 -24.66 4.56 16.76
C ALA A 19 -23.52 5.58 16.52
N PRO A 20 -23.31 6.54 17.43
CA PRO A 20 -22.19 7.47 17.35
C PRO A 20 -20.88 6.69 17.20
N ARG A 21 -20.05 7.07 16.24
CA ARG A 21 -18.68 6.54 16.15
C ARG A 21 -17.86 7.22 17.25
N GLU A 22 -17.13 6.40 18.01
CA GLU A 22 -16.09 6.90 18.91
C GLU A 22 -15.13 7.82 18.12
N PRO A 23 -14.73 8.97 18.68
CA PRO A 23 -13.78 9.85 18.01
C PRO A 23 -12.42 9.14 17.90
N ALA A 24 -11.84 9.15 16.70
CA ALA A 24 -10.49 8.64 16.51
C ALA A 24 -9.50 9.51 17.30
N ALA A 25 -8.58 8.88 18.03
CA ALA A 25 -7.51 9.59 18.71
C ALA A 25 -6.50 10.13 17.68
N LEU A 26 -6.06 11.37 17.88
CA LEU A 26 -4.97 11.97 17.12
C LEU A 26 -3.63 11.47 17.69
N VAL A 27 -2.74 11.00 16.84
CA VAL A 27 -1.37 10.60 17.20
C VAL A 27 -0.46 11.79 16.91
N PHE A 28 0.25 12.26 17.94
CA PHE A 28 1.17 13.41 17.88
C PHE A 28 2.64 13.02 18.04
N ASP A 29 2.93 11.72 18.03
CA ASP A 29 4.30 11.23 18.02
C ASP A 29 5.01 11.69 16.73
N ASP A 30 6.34 11.81 16.80
CA ASP A 30 7.13 12.18 15.64
C ASP A 30 6.99 11.09 14.56
N PRO A 31 6.51 11.42 13.34
CA PRO A 31 6.36 10.43 12.27
C PRO A 31 7.68 9.77 11.86
N LEU A 32 8.83 10.35 12.23
CA LEU A 32 10.16 9.82 11.95
C LEU A 32 10.77 9.03 13.12
N ASP A 33 10.05 8.83 14.22
CA ASP A 33 10.56 8.08 15.38
C ASP A 33 10.67 6.56 15.14
N ARG A 34 9.97 6.06 14.12
CA ARG A 34 9.91 4.66 13.74
C ARG A 34 10.71 4.44 12.46
N GLN A 35 11.53 3.39 12.48
CA GLN A 35 12.21 2.92 11.29
C GLN A 35 11.19 2.48 10.24
N SER A 36 11.29 3.04 9.04
CA SER A 36 10.50 2.67 7.88
C SER A 36 11.15 1.51 7.11
N SER A 37 10.38 0.82 6.27
CA SER A 37 10.92 -0.19 5.36
C SER A 37 11.97 0.37 4.41
N ASP A 38 11.79 1.64 4.03
CA ASP A 38 12.64 2.36 3.08
C ASP A 38 13.97 2.81 3.72
N ASP A 39 14.07 2.80 5.05
CA ASP A 39 15.33 3.03 5.78
C ASP A 39 16.24 1.81 5.80
N THR A 40 15.76 0.67 5.31
CA THR A 40 16.59 -0.52 5.17
C THR A 40 17.17 -0.59 3.77
N ASP A 41 18.45 -0.93 3.65
CA ASP A 41 19.08 -1.25 2.36
C ASP A 41 18.58 -2.59 1.78
N THR A 42 17.45 -3.13 2.27
CA THR A 42 16.89 -4.40 1.81
C THR A 42 16.57 -4.30 0.33
N GLY A 43 17.14 -5.21 -0.48
CA GLY A 43 17.01 -5.17 -1.94
C GLY A 43 17.99 -4.23 -2.66
N TRP A 44 18.79 -3.45 -1.93
CA TRP A 44 19.89 -2.66 -2.48
C TRP A 44 21.22 -3.36 -2.19
N GLY A 45 21.82 -3.98 -3.22
CA GLY A 45 23.15 -4.58 -3.10
C GLY A 45 23.19 -5.96 -2.42
N GLU A 46 22.03 -6.57 -2.15
CA GLU A 46 21.98 -7.96 -1.69
C GLU A 46 22.62 -8.87 -2.74
N ARG A 47 23.74 -9.51 -2.36
CA ARG A 47 24.60 -10.19 -3.32
C ARG A 47 23.88 -11.46 -3.81
N PRO A 48 23.51 -11.58 -5.09
CA PRO A 48 22.99 -12.84 -5.60
C PRO A 48 24.07 -13.91 -5.40
N GLY A 49 23.69 -15.05 -4.81
CA GLY A 49 24.60 -16.14 -4.49
C GLY A 49 25.53 -16.48 -5.67
N GLN A 50 26.83 -16.60 -5.38
CA GLN A 50 27.94 -16.93 -6.28
C GLN A 50 28.12 -16.13 -7.61
N GLY A 51 27.15 -15.35 -8.08
CA GLY A 51 27.13 -14.73 -9.41
C GLY A 51 27.64 -13.29 -9.49
N GLY A 52 27.61 -12.52 -8.39
CA GLY A 52 27.91 -11.08 -8.42
C GLY A 52 29.40 -10.69 -8.58
N ALA A 53 30.33 -11.64 -8.56
CA ALA A 53 31.76 -11.32 -8.72
C ALA A 53 32.16 -11.03 -10.18
N GLY A 54 31.49 -11.67 -11.15
CA GLY A 54 31.75 -11.44 -12.58
C GLY A 54 31.26 -10.07 -13.05
N ASP A 55 30.12 -9.62 -12.54
CA ASP A 55 29.57 -8.31 -12.87
C ASP A 55 30.44 -7.15 -12.36
N LEU A 56 30.99 -7.28 -11.15
CA LEU A 56 31.89 -6.28 -10.57
C LEU A 56 33.18 -6.10 -11.40
N ALA A 57 33.77 -7.21 -11.86
CA ALA A 57 34.97 -7.15 -12.69
C ALA A 57 34.70 -6.39 -14.00
N ARG A 58 33.56 -6.67 -14.65
CA ARG A 58 33.15 -5.95 -15.88
C ARG A 58 32.99 -4.45 -15.63
N PHE A 59 32.35 -4.03 -14.54
CA PHE A 59 32.21 -2.61 -14.21
C PHE A 59 33.53 -1.89 -13.96
N LEU A 60 34.54 -2.57 -13.39
CA LEU A 60 35.86 -2.00 -13.16
C LEU A 60 36.69 -1.90 -14.45
N ASP A 61 36.54 -2.87 -15.35
CA ASP A 61 37.30 -2.95 -16.59
C ASP A 61 36.67 -2.14 -17.75
N GLU A 62 35.37 -1.88 -17.72
CA GLU A 62 34.66 -1.18 -18.79
C GLU A 62 34.77 0.35 -18.63
N LYS A 63 35.57 0.98 -19.50
CA LYS A 63 35.60 2.45 -19.59
C LYS A 63 34.27 2.98 -20.13
N PRO A 64 33.68 4.03 -19.51
CA PRO A 64 32.44 4.61 -20.00
C PRO A 64 32.64 5.14 -21.43
N PRO A 65 31.58 5.13 -22.27
CA PRO A 65 31.68 5.62 -23.63
C PRO A 65 32.25 7.03 -23.59
N HIS A 66 33.40 7.22 -24.24
CA HIS A 66 33.95 8.54 -24.43
C HIS A 66 32.91 9.34 -25.21
N HIS A 67 32.25 10.28 -24.54
CA HIS A 67 31.49 11.31 -25.22
C HIS A 67 32.47 12.04 -26.15
N ILE A 68 32.28 11.88 -27.45
CA ILE A 68 33.00 12.58 -28.52
C ILE A 68 32.02 13.50 -29.23
#